data_AF-A0A6I7MSJ2-F1
#
_entry.id   AF-A0A6I7MSJ2-F1
#
_cell.length_a   1.000
_cell.length_b   1.000
_cell.length_c   1.000
_cell.angle_alpha   90.00
_cell.angle_beta   90.00
_cell.angle_gamma   90.00
#
_symmetry.space_group_name_H-M   'P 1'
#
loop_
_entity.id
_entity.type
_entity.pdbx_description
1 polymer ?
#
loop_
_entity_poly.entity_id
_entity_poly.type
_entity_poly.pdbx_seq_one_letter_code
_entity_poly.pdbx_strand_id
1 'polypeptide(L)'
;MDIKSFNVNNPANVLITIPSENKRAIMYVNLDSLDIFNDKCKHRGGPIHLCYKDAENVDRCPWHDHKIKNRKKIDYITAVYIPSTGKLKIINNQDSDAPWPIKIIYNNLIEIRSLL
;
A
#
# COMPACT_ATOMS: atom_id res chain seq x y z
N MET A 1 15.29 11.73 9.60
CA MET A 1 14.43 10.54 9.73
C MET A 1 13.19 10.93 10.51
N ASP A 2 12.00 10.56 10.07
CA ASP A 2 10.73 10.88 10.76
C ASP A 2 9.94 9.60 11.09
N ILE A 3 9.19 9.62 12.20
CA ILE A 3 8.48 8.45 12.75
C ILE A 3 7.02 8.80 13.02
N LYS A 4 6.10 7.99 12.48
CA LYS A 4 4.67 8.04 12.82
C LYS A 4 4.23 6.76 13.50
N SER A 5 3.42 6.91 14.55
CA SER A 5 2.91 5.80 15.36
C SER A 5 1.41 5.95 15.56
N PHE A 6 0.64 4.89 15.32
CA PHE A 6 -0.81 4.87 15.54
C PHE A 6 -1.30 3.42 15.72
N ASN A 7 -2.53 3.27 16.19
CA ASN A 7 -3.16 1.95 16.32
C ASN A 7 -3.84 1.57 15.01
N VAL A 8 -3.74 0.30 14.63
CA VAL A 8 -4.44 -0.29 13.48
C VAL A 8 -5.15 -1.57 13.90
N ASN A 9 -6.36 -1.76 13.40
CA ASN A 9 -7.05 -3.04 13.47
C ASN A 9 -6.41 -4.00 12.46
N ASN A 10 -6.30 -5.27 12.80
CA ASN A 10 -5.72 -6.29 11.92
C ASN A 10 -6.85 -7.17 11.33
N PRO A 11 -6.89 -7.40 10.00
CA PRO A 11 -5.97 -6.90 8.97
C PRO A 11 -6.23 -5.43 8.59
N ALA A 12 -5.18 -4.75 8.10
CA ALA A 12 -5.29 -3.38 7.57
C ALA A 12 -4.40 -3.14 6.35
N ASN A 13 -4.88 -2.26 5.47
CA ASN A 13 -4.10 -1.72 4.36
C ASN A 13 -3.77 -0.27 4.68
N VAL A 14 -2.50 0.10 4.53
CA VAL A 14 -2.00 1.43 4.87
C VAL A 14 -1.34 2.05 3.64
N LEU A 15 -1.93 3.15 3.16
CA LEU A 15 -1.40 3.96 2.08
C LEU A 15 -0.49 5.06 2.63
N ILE A 16 0.73 5.13 2.12
CA ILE A 16 1.72 6.14 2.49
C ILE A 16 2.06 6.95 1.25
N THR A 17 1.92 8.26 1.31
CA THR A 17 2.31 9.15 0.20
C THR A 17 3.46 10.03 0.64
N ILE A 18 4.48 10.18 -0.21
CA ILE A 18 5.55 11.17 -0.06
C ILE A 18 5.48 12.08 -1.30
N PRO A 19 4.64 13.13 -1.26
CA PRO A 19 4.35 13.95 -2.43
C PRO A 19 5.58 14.65 -3.01
N SER A 20 6.46 15.15 -2.13
CA SER A 20 7.70 15.85 -2.50
C SER A 20 8.61 15.04 -3.43
N GLU A 21 8.53 13.71 -3.36
CA GLU A 21 9.36 12.79 -4.14
C GLU A 21 8.56 11.98 -5.17
N ASN A 22 7.26 12.28 -5.33
CA ASN A 22 6.36 11.51 -6.20
C ASN A 22 6.39 9.99 -5.88
N LYS A 23 6.54 9.65 -4.60
CA LYS A 23 6.59 8.27 -4.10
C LYS A 23 5.27 7.91 -3.40
N ARG A 24 4.85 6.66 -3.56
CA ARG A 24 3.68 6.11 -2.88
C ARG A 24 3.92 4.66 -2.53
N ALA A 25 3.60 4.28 -1.31
CA ALA A 25 3.73 2.93 -0.82
C ALA A 25 2.37 2.42 -0.34
N ILE A 26 2.16 1.11 -0.53
CA ILE A 26 1.06 0.37 0.06
C ILE A 26 1.65 -0.67 1.00
N MET A 27 1.12 -0.71 2.21
CA MET A 27 1.49 -1.68 3.23
C MET A 27 0.28 -2.55 3.56
N TYR A 28 0.52 -3.86 3.64
CA TYR A 28 -0.44 -4.86 4.08
C TYR A 28 -0.01 -5.33 5.47
N VAL A 29 -0.87 -5.13 6.46
CA VAL A 29 -0.65 -5.53 7.84
C VAL A 29 -1.57 -6.72 8.13
N ASN A 30 -0.96 -7.89 8.31
CA ASN A 30 -1.61 -9.13 8.70
C ASN A 30 -1.12 -9.56 10.10
N LEU A 31 -1.68 -10.63 10.67
CA LEU A 31 -1.27 -11.15 11.99
C LEU A 31 0.22 -11.51 12.02
N ASP A 32 0.68 -12.19 10.97
CA ASP A 32 2.02 -12.79 10.91
C ASP A 32 2.94 -12.12 9.88
N SER A 33 2.42 -11.18 9.09
CA SER A 33 3.18 -10.53 8.02
C SER A 33 2.95 -9.02 7.97
N LEU A 34 4.01 -8.31 7.59
CA LEU A 34 3.96 -6.92 7.21
C LEU A 34 4.68 -6.79 5.87
N ASP A 35 3.92 -6.45 4.84
CA ASP A 35 4.43 -6.38 3.47
C ASP A 35 4.28 -4.96 2.93
N ILE A 36 5.38 -4.37 2.47
CA ILE A 36 5.42 -2.99 1.96
C ILE A 36 5.88 -3.00 0.50
N PHE A 37 5.11 -2.34 -0.36
CA PHE A 37 5.39 -2.25 -1.79
C PHE A 37 5.22 -0.84 -2.33
N ASN A 38 5.84 -0.58 -3.47
CA ASN A 38 5.57 0.59 -4.28
C ASN A 38 4.14 0.49 -4.82
N ASP A 39 3.35 1.53 -4.61
CA ASP A 39 1.97 1.62 -5.05
C ASP A 39 1.83 2.28 -6.45
N LYS A 40 2.90 2.36 -7.22
CA LYS A 40 2.89 2.92 -8.58
C LYS A 40 3.14 1.81 -9.59
N CYS A 41 2.15 1.59 -10.46
CA CYS A 41 2.24 0.67 -11.58
C CYS A 41 3.39 1.09 -12.52
N LYS A 42 4.18 0.11 -12.98
CA LYS A 42 5.34 0.35 -13.85
C LYS A 42 4.97 0.93 -15.23
N HIS A 43 3.72 0.82 -15.67
CA HIS A 43 3.30 1.35 -16.96
C HIS A 43 3.19 2.89 -16.93
N ARG A 44 2.24 3.44 -16.15
CA ARG A 44 1.98 4.90 -16.08
C ARG A 44 1.80 5.42 -14.64
N GLY A 45 2.26 4.68 -13.64
CA GLY A 45 2.21 5.12 -12.24
C GLY A 45 0.85 5.02 -11.55
N GLY A 46 -0.14 4.37 -12.16
CA GLY A 46 -1.46 4.14 -11.56
C GLY A 46 -1.37 3.36 -10.22
N PRO A 47 -2.30 3.60 -9.27
CA PRO A 47 -2.32 2.94 -7.96
C PRO A 47 -2.54 1.43 -8.04
N ILE A 48 -1.59 0.68 -7.47
CA ILE A 48 -1.63 -0.78 -7.44
C ILE A 48 -2.63 -1.29 -6.38
N HIS A 49 -2.86 -0.54 -5.31
CA HIS A 49 -3.86 -0.89 -4.29
C HIS A 49 -5.31 -0.91 -4.83
N LEU A 50 -5.55 -0.36 -6.02
CA LEU A 50 -6.84 -0.41 -6.72
C LEU A 50 -6.91 -1.50 -7.79
N CYS A 51 -5.92 -2.39 -7.86
CA CYS A 51 -5.95 -3.52 -8.78
C CYS A 51 -7.08 -4.49 -8.45
N TYR A 52 -7.70 -5.04 -9.50
CA TYR A 52 -8.68 -6.11 -9.41
C TYR A 52 -8.06 -7.45 -9.81
N LYS A 53 -8.72 -8.55 -9.44
CA LYS A 53 -8.39 -9.90 -9.90
C LYS A 53 -9.17 -10.23 -11.15
N ASP A 54 -8.50 -10.68 -12.21
CA ASP A 54 -9.16 -11.27 -13.37
C ASP A 54 -9.58 -12.74 -13.12
N ALA A 55 -10.18 -13.38 -14.12
CA ALA A 55 -10.60 -14.79 -14.07
C ALA A 55 -9.44 -15.77 -13.84
N GLU A 56 -8.19 -15.37 -14.09
CA GLU A 56 -6.98 -16.16 -13.85
C GLU A 56 -6.36 -15.86 -12.47
N ASN A 57 -7.07 -15.10 -11.61
CA ASN A 57 -6.60 -14.64 -10.30
C ASN A 57 -5.34 -13.77 -10.36
N VAL A 58 -5.15 -13.05 -11.47
CA VAL A 58 -4.03 -12.14 -11.70
C VAL A 58 -4.43 -10.71 -11.33
N ASP A 59 -3.54 -9.98 -10.65
CA ASP A 59 -3.74 -8.54 -10.39
C ASP A 59 -3.67 -7.74 -11.70
N ARG A 60 -4.73 -7.00 -12.00
CA ARG A 60 -4.87 -6.13 -13.18
C ARG A 60 -5.01 -4.67 -12.80
N CYS A 61 -4.32 -3.82 -13.55
CA CYS A 61 -4.44 -2.37 -13.42
C CYS A 61 -5.84 -1.90 -13.88
N PRO A 62 -6.62 -1.17 -13.06
CA PRO A 62 -7.98 -0.78 -13.43
C PRO A 62 -8.05 0.25 -14.56
N TRP A 63 -6.93 0.88 -14.93
CA TRP A 63 -6.91 1.85 -16.03
C TRP A 63 -6.71 1.25 -17.41
N HIS A 64 -5.91 0.20 -17.53
CA HIS A 64 -5.43 -0.28 -18.84
C HIS A 64 -5.32 -1.82 -18.90
N ASP A 65 -5.91 -2.53 -17.92
CA ASP A 65 -5.90 -3.99 -17.81
C ASP A 65 -4.51 -4.66 -17.88
N HIS A 66 -3.45 -3.88 -17.61
CA HIS A 66 -2.10 -4.41 -17.57
C HIS A 66 -1.92 -5.32 -16.35
N LYS A 67 -1.38 -6.52 -16.61
CA LYS A 67 -0.96 -7.48 -15.59
C LYS A 67 0.12 -6.91 -14.66
N ILE A 68 -0.12 -6.94 -13.36
CA ILE A 68 0.87 -6.59 -12.33
C ILE A 68 1.67 -7.85 -11.99
N LYS A 69 2.80 -8.02 -12.66
CA LYS A 69 3.61 -9.25 -12.53
C LYS A 69 4.38 -9.35 -11.22
N ASN A 70 4.79 -8.23 -10.61
CA ASN A 70 5.57 -8.21 -9.37
C ASN A 70 5.43 -6.86 -8.66
N ARG A 71 4.97 -6.88 -7.40
CA ARG A 71 4.97 -5.69 -6.54
C ARG A 71 6.40 -5.39 -6.12
N LYS A 72 6.90 -4.20 -6.44
CA LYS A 72 8.28 -3.81 -6.16
C LYS A 72 8.39 -3.45 -4.67
N LYS A 73 9.25 -4.16 -3.90
CA LYS A 73 9.61 -3.74 -2.54
C LYS A 73 10.29 -2.36 -2.56
N ILE A 74 10.14 -1.62 -1.47
CA ILE A 74 10.71 -0.28 -1.31
C ILE A 74 11.67 -0.26 -0.12
N ASP A 75 12.57 0.71 -0.13
CA ASP A 75 13.64 0.92 0.85
C ASP A 75 13.52 2.24 1.62
N TYR A 76 12.68 3.17 1.15
CA TYR A 76 12.49 4.49 1.77
C TYR A 76 11.50 4.48 2.96
N ILE A 77 10.76 3.39 3.18
CA ILE A 77 9.91 3.18 4.36
C ILE A 77 10.30 1.88 5.06
N THR A 78 10.43 1.94 6.37
CA THR A 78 10.48 0.78 7.26
C THR A 78 9.27 0.80 8.19
N ALA A 79 8.75 -0.35 8.59
CA ALA A 79 7.67 -0.40 9.57
C ALA A 79 7.79 -1.60 10.51
N VAL A 80 7.22 -1.44 11.70
CA VAL A 80 7.13 -2.46 12.75
C VAL A 80 5.70 -2.47 13.27
N TYR A 81 5.09 -3.64 13.28
CA TYR A 81 3.79 -3.89 13.89
C TYR A 81 3.97 -4.68 15.18
N ILE A 82 3.28 -4.27 16.25
CA ILE A 82 3.31 -4.92 17.56
C ILE A 82 1.93 -5.54 17.81
N PRO A 83 1.72 -6.83 17.51
CA PRO A 83 0.40 -7.46 17.54
C PRO A 83 -0.31 -7.34 18.90
N SER A 84 0.42 -7.50 20.00
CA SER A 84 -0.13 -7.42 21.37
C SER A 84 -0.77 -6.09 21.73
N THR A 85 -0.45 -5.01 21.01
CA THR A 85 -0.97 -3.66 21.26
C THR A 85 -1.72 -3.07 20.06
N GLY A 86 -1.73 -3.76 18.92
CA GLY A 86 -2.22 -3.22 17.65
C GLY A 86 -1.42 -2.00 17.15
N LYS A 87 -0.25 -1.72 17.73
CA LYS A 87 0.51 -0.50 17.43
C LYS A 87 1.36 -0.70 16.18
N LEU A 88 1.17 0.18 15.20
CA LEU A 88 1.99 0.27 14.00
C LEU A 88 2.92 1.48 14.10
N LYS A 89 4.21 1.25 13.90
CA LYS A 89 5.23 2.28 13.79
C LYS A 89 5.77 2.29 12.36
N ILE A 90 5.80 3.45 11.73
CA ILE A 90 6.29 3.65 10.37
C ILE A 90 7.40 4.69 10.42
N ILE A 91 8.53 4.38 9.79
CA ILE A 91 9.73 5.18 9.74
C ILE A 91 9.96 5.57 8.28
N ASN A 92 10.03 6.87 8.01
CA ASN A 92 10.55 7.37 6.75
C ASN A 92 12.07 7.47 6.87
N ASN A 93 12.79 6.67 6.07
CA ASN A 93 14.25 6.59 6.11
C ASN A 93 14.93 7.82 5.49
N GLN A 94 14.14 8.75 4.92
CA GLN A 94 14.64 9.99 4.33
C GLN A 94 14.50 11.14 5.34
N ASP A 95 15.51 12.03 5.36
CA ASP A 95 15.40 13.33 6.03
C ASP A 95 14.59 14.29 5.15
N SER A 96 13.35 14.52 5.53
CA SER A 96 12.46 15.43 4.83
C SER A 96 11.44 15.98 5.82
N ASP A 97 11.46 17.30 6.00
CA ASP A 97 10.40 18.04 6.71
C ASP A 97 9.08 18.05 5.92
N ALA A 98 9.07 17.54 4.68
CA ALA A 98 7.88 17.51 3.85
C ALA A 98 6.80 16.57 4.43
N PRO A 99 5.52 16.96 4.33
CA PRO A 99 4.42 16.15 4.82
C PRO A 99 4.30 14.84 4.03
N TRP A 100 4.26 13.72 4.74
CA TRP A 100 4.04 12.40 4.18
C TRP A 100 2.77 11.77 4.78
N PRO A 101 1.58 12.04 4.20
CA PRO A 101 0.33 11.58 4.77
C PRO A 101 0.24 10.05 4.75
N ILE A 102 -0.32 9.52 5.83
CA ILE A 102 -0.62 8.10 6.01
C ILE A 102 -2.14 7.96 6.11
N LYS A 103 -2.71 7.00 5.38
CA LYS A 103 -4.14 6.69 5.41
C LYS A 103 -4.33 5.19 5.58
N ILE A 104 -5.19 4.80 6.51
CA ILE A 104 -5.74 3.45 6.53
C ILE A 104 -6.80 3.40 5.43
N ILE A 105 -6.67 2.46 4.51
CA ILE A 105 -7.64 2.23 3.45
C ILE A 105 -8.34 0.91 3.68
N TYR A 106 -9.65 0.90 3.49
CA TYR A 106 -10.44 -0.32 3.50
C TYR A 106 -10.62 -0.75 2.05
N ASN A 107 -10.36 -2.02 1.75
CA ASN A 107 -10.66 -2.55 0.43
C ASN A 107 -12.18 -2.51 0.25
N ASN A 108 -12.69 -1.48 -0.43
CA ASN A 108 -13.97 -1.59 -1.09
C ASN A 108 -13.74 -2.53 -2.27
N LEU A 109 -13.96 -3.83 -2.08
CA LEU A 109 -14.19 -4.74 -3.19
C LEU A 109 -15.37 -4.16 -3.97
N ILE A 110 -15.09 -3.39 -5.02
CA ILE A 110 -16.06 -3.13 -6.06
C ILE A 110 -16.17 -4.47 -6.79
N GLU A 111 -17.09 -5.32 -6.33
CA GLU A 111 -17.64 -6.39 -7.16
C GLU A 111 -18.25 -5.70 -8.39
N ILE A 112 -17.47 -5.57 -9.46
CA ILE A 112 -18.04 -5.31 -10.77
C ILE A 112 -18.73 -6.62 -11.15
N ARG A 113 -19.98 -6.78 -10.71
CA ARG A 113 -20.87 -7.80 -11.27
C ARG A 113 -21.06 -7.41 -12.73
N SER A 114 -20.35 -8.12 -13.60
CA SER A 114 -20.66 -8.22 -15.01
C SER A 114 -22.13 -8.63 -15.12
N LEU A 115 -23.01 -7.66 -15.36
CA LEU A 115 -24.36 -7.89 -15.85
C LEU A 115 -24.20 -8.35 -17.31
N LEU A 116 -24.08 -9.67 -17.49
CA LEU A 116 -24.51 -10.33 -18.73
C LEU A 116 -25.97 -10.70 -18.59
#